data_AF-A0A183FUH2-F1
#
_entry.id   AF-A0A183FUH2-F1
#
_cell.length_a   1.000
_cell.length_b   1.000
_cell.length_c   1.000
_cell.angle_alpha   90.00
_cell.angle_beta   90.00
_cell.angle_gamma   90.00
#
_symmetry.space_group_name_H-M   'P 1'
#
loop_
_entity.id
_entity.type
_entity.pdbx_description
1 polymer ?
#
loop_
_entity_poly.entity_id
_entity_poly.type
_entity_poly.pdbx_seq_one_letter_code
_entity_poly.pdbx_strand_id
1 'polypeptide(L)'
;MIHHSRHKREKAAAVAAEKYISLAPSYELVLSHDEPPHIDSTLAVTVEEGQTVRLKCTAGEGIDVETLKFERELEEVHGKRSPRSVSQHIFNFDDATHSGLYECFARTSDGEEHSRKMRVSTKMRSWLRWAALRALAREGLHE
;
A
#
# COMPACT_ATOMS: atom_id res chain seq x y z
N MET A 1 -35.09 31.94 -12.32
CA MET A 1 -34.66 31.54 -10.96
C MET A 1 -34.14 30.10 -10.86
N ILE A 2 -33.60 29.49 -11.94
CA ILE A 2 -33.18 28.08 -11.94
C ILE A 2 -31.65 27.93 -11.82
N HIS A 3 -30.88 28.91 -12.30
CA HIS A 3 -29.40 28.85 -12.28
C HIS A 3 -28.77 28.98 -10.89
N HIS A 4 -29.43 29.66 -9.95
CA HIS A 4 -28.87 29.93 -8.63
C HIS A 4 -28.91 28.70 -7.68
N SER A 5 -29.85 27.77 -7.91
CA SER A 5 -29.97 26.56 -7.09
C SER A 5 -28.95 25.47 -7.49
N ARG A 6 -28.60 25.42 -8.78
CA ARG A 6 -27.58 24.50 -9.31
C ARG A 6 -26.20 24.80 -8.75
N HIS A 7 -25.81 26.08 -8.75
CA HIS A 7 -24.55 26.52 -8.18
C HIS A 7 -24.43 26.23 -6.68
N LYS A 8 -25.55 26.28 -5.94
CA LYS A 8 -25.61 25.98 -4.51
C LYS A 8 -25.48 24.47 -4.24
N ARG A 9 -26.04 23.62 -5.11
CA ARG A 9 -25.88 22.15 -5.05
C ARG A 9 -24.49 21.70 -5.47
N GLU A 10 -23.88 22.31 -6.47
CA GLU A 10 -22.51 22.00 -6.91
C GLU A 10 -21.47 22.42 -5.85
N LYS A 11 -21.65 23.58 -5.21
CA LYS A 11 -20.83 23.99 -4.05
C LYS A 11 -21.05 23.07 -2.85
N ALA A 12 -22.28 22.66 -2.56
CA ALA A 12 -22.57 21.70 -1.48
C ALA A 12 -21.99 20.30 -1.77
N ALA A 13 -21.95 19.87 -3.03
CA ALA A 13 -21.33 18.62 -3.44
C ALA A 13 -19.79 18.69 -3.39
N ALA A 14 -19.19 19.83 -3.73
CA ALA A 14 -17.75 20.06 -3.59
C ALA A 14 -17.32 20.08 -2.11
N VAL A 15 -18.09 20.75 -1.25
CA VAL A 15 -17.86 20.78 0.21
C VAL A 15 -18.14 19.40 0.85
N ALA A 16 -19.07 18.62 0.32
CA ALA A 16 -19.29 17.24 0.75
C ALA A 16 -18.15 16.29 0.32
N ALA A 17 -17.55 16.53 -0.85
CA ALA A 17 -16.37 15.80 -1.32
C ALA A 17 -15.11 16.15 -0.50
N GLU A 18 -14.95 17.40 -0.06
CA GLU A 18 -13.86 17.82 0.86
C GLU A 18 -13.95 17.18 2.25
N LYS A 19 -15.13 16.69 2.65
CA LYS A 19 -15.33 16.03 3.96
C LYS A 19 -15.13 14.51 3.90
N TYR A 20 -14.85 13.94 2.73
CA TYR A 20 -14.39 12.56 2.62
C TYR A 20 -12.89 12.57 2.89
N ILE A 21 -12.51 12.41 4.16
CA ILE A 21 -11.11 12.16 4.53
C ILE A 21 -10.70 10.90 3.77
N SER A 22 -9.93 11.08 2.69
CA SER A 22 -9.36 9.97 1.93
C SER A 22 -8.34 9.29 2.83
N LEU A 23 -8.80 8.35 3.65
CA LEU A 23 -7.92 7.51 4.44
C LEU A 23 -7.03 6.75 3.45
N ALA A 24 -5.71 6.93 3.58
CA ALA A 24 -4.73 6.19 2.81
C ALA A 24 -5.02 4.68 2.94
N PRO A 25 -5.08 3.91 1.83
CA PRO A 25 -5.27 2.47 1.93
C PRO A 25 -4.15 1.86 2.77
N SER A 26 -4.54 0.88 3.58
CA SER A 26 -3.65 0.15 4.47
C SER A 26 -3.58 -1.30 3.99
N TYR A 27 -2.38 -1.78 3.70
CA TYR A 27 -2.11 -3.18 3.39
C TYR A 27 -1.36 -3.81 4.56
N GLU A 28 -1.76 -5.02 4.95
CA GLU A 28 -1.32 -5.62 6.20
C GLU A 28 -0.93 -7.08 6.01
N LEU A 29 0.24 -7.45 6.53
CA LEU A 29 0.65 -8.84 6.75
C LEU A 29 0.39 -9.16 8.22
N VAL A 30 -0.39 -10.21 8.47
CA VAL A 30 -0.68 -10.69 9.82
C VAL A 30 -0.03 -12.05 9.98
N LEU A 31 0.79 -12.19 11.01
CA LEU A 31 1.34 -13.46 11.44
C LEU A 31 0.43 -14.06 12.50
N SER A 32 0.12 -15.35 12.41
CA SER A 32 -0.67 -16.06 13.41
C SER A 32 -0.09 -17.44 13.63
N HIS A 33 -0.06 -17.88 14.89
CA HIS A 33 0.31 -19.25 15.27
C HIS A 33 -0.60 -20.30 14.64
N ASP A 34 -1.89 -19.99 14.47
CA ASP A 34 -2.88 -20.96 13.97
C ASP A 34 -2.80 -21.19 12.45
N GLU A 35 -2.04 -20.36 11.75
CA GLU A 35 -1.79 -20.51 10.33
C GLU A 35 -0.43 -21.16 10.10
N PRO A 36 -0.20 -21.77 8.92
CA PRO A 36 1.09 -22.36 8.60
C PRO A 36 2.24 -21.36 8.81
N PRO A 37 3.39 -21.82 9.33
CA PRO A 37 4.52 -20.95 9.62
C PRO A 37 4.99 -20.23 8.36
N HIS A 38 5.10 -20.96 7.25
CA HIS A 38 5.49 -20.42 5.97
C HIS A 38 4.34 -20.59 4.99
N ILE A 39 3.92 -19.48 4.38
CA ILE A 39 2.96 -19.50 3.29
C ILE A 39 3.70 -19.10 2.02
N ASP A 40 3.75 -20.00 1.04
CA ASP A 40 4.39 -19.75 -0.26
C ASP A 40 3.62 -18.75 -1.12
N SER A 41 2.35 -18.46 -0.77
CA SER A 41 1.58 -17.45 -1.46
C SER A 41 2.04 -16.04 -1.09
N THR A 42 2.28 -15.24 -2.13
CA THR A 42 2.65 -13.82 -1.98
C THR A 42 1.44 -12.96 -2.33
N LEU A 43 1.02 -12.10 -1.40
CA LEU A 43 -0.07 -11.15 -1.65
C LEU A 43 0.36 -10.14 -2.71
N ALA A 44 -0.38 -10.04 -3.81
CA ALA A 44 -0.14 -9.02 -4.84
C ALA A 44 -0.86 -7.72 -4.46
N VAL A 45 -0.10 -6.65 -4.25
CA VAL A 45 -0.61 -5.32 -3.91
C VAL A 45 -0.27 -4.35 -5.03
N THR A 46 -1.27 -3.64 -5.52
CA THR A 46 -1.11 -2.66 -6.59
C THR A 46 -1.49 -1.28 -6.09
N VAL A 47 -0.56 -0.33 -6.19
CA VAL A 47 -0.69 1.04 -5.66
C VAL A 47 -0.64 2.05 -6.81
N GLU A 48 -1.44 3.11 -6.76
CA GLU A 48 -1.28 4.19 -7.75
C GLU A 48 -0.05 5.04 -7.44
N GLU A 49 0.71 5.38 -8.47
CA GLU A 49 1.86 6.29 -8.31
C GLU A 49 1.39 7.65 -7.76
N GLY A 50 2.15 8.16 -6.79
CA GLY A 50 1.86 9.36 -6.02
C GLY A 50 0.80 9.20 -4.93
N GLN A 51 0.22 8.00 -4.76
CA GLN A 51 -0.75 7.74 -3.71
C GLN A 51 -0.08 7.67 -2.34
N THR A 52 -0.75 8.14 -1.29
CA THR A 52 -0.36 7.88 0.10
C THR A 52 -0.85 6.49 0.50
N VAL A 53 0.04 5.62 1.00
CA VAL A 53 -0.30 4.25 1.44
C VAL A 53 0.33 3.93 2.79
N ARG A 54 -0.28 2.98 3.51
CA ARG A 54 0.27 2.43 4.74
C ARG A 54 0.53 0.95 4.58
N LEU A 55 1.77 0.52 4.77
CA LEU A 55 2.12 -0.90 4.84
C LEU A 55 2.30 -1.29 6.30
N LYS A 56 1.81 -2.46 6.69
CA LYS A 56 1.81 -2.90 8.08
C LYS A 56 2.15 -4.38 8.20
N CYS A 57 2.88 -4.70 9.24
CA CYS A 57 3.24 -6.05 9.66
C CYS A 57 2.80 -6.20 11.12
N THR A 58 1.97 -7.20 11.41
CA THR A 58 1.33 -7.37 12.72
C THR A 58 1.57 -8.78 13.25
N ALA A 59 2.04 -8.85 14.49
CA ALA A 59 2.08 -10.06 15.28
C ALA A 59 0.68 -10.34 15.84
N GLY A 60 -0.02 -11.29 15.22
CA GLY A 60 -1.29 -11.84 15.70
C GLY A 60 -1.09 -12.75 16.91
N GLU A 61 -2.09 -13.58 17.21
CA GLU A 61 -2.08 -14.45 18.39
C GLU A 61 -0.97 -15.50 18.33
N GLY A 62 -0.36 -15.81 19.48
CA GLY A 62 0.74 -16.77 19.61
C GLY A 62 2.09 -16.32 19.03
N ILE A 63 2.16 -15.16 18.39
CA ILE A 63 3.40 -14.59 17.84
C ILE A 63 4.10 -13.71 18.88
N ASP A 64 5.40 -13.92 19.05
CA ASP A 64 6.28 -13.08 19.85
C ASP A 64 6.59 -11.76 19.13
N VAL A 65 6.08 -10.68 19.69
CA VAL A 65 6.23 -9.32 19.15
C VAL A 65 7.69 -8.86 19.17
N GLU A 66 8.50 -9.31 20.12
CA GLU A 66 9.90 -8.84 20.26
C GLU A 66 10.75 -9.25 19.06
N THR A 67 10.40 -10.37 18.43
CA THR A 67 11.07 -10.90 17.23
C THR A 67 10.49 -10.37 15.92
N LEU A 68 9.45 -9.52 15.99
CA LEU A 68 8.74 -9.01 14.81
C LEU A 68 9.64 -8.08 13.98
N LYS A 69 9.88 -8.51 12.74
CA LYS A 69 10.63 -7.78 11.72
C LYS A 69 9.79 -7.56 10.48
N PHE A 70 9.95 -6.37 9.92
CA PHE A 70 9.30 -5.96 8.69
C PHE A 70 10.36 -5.47 7.73
N GLU A 71 10.54 -6.17 6.63
CA GLU A 71 11.63 -5.97 5.70
C GLU A 71 11.11 -5.78 4.27
N ARG A 72 11.89 -5.07 3.46
CA ARG A 72 11.71 -4.96 2.02
C ARG A 72 13.02 -5.34 1.36
N GLU A 73 13.00 -6.39 0.55
CA GLU A 73 14.20 -6.87 -0.15
C GLU A 73 15.41 -7.06 0.78
N LEU A 74 15.17 -7.64 1.97
CA LEU A 74 16.16 -7.89 3.03
C LEU A 74 16.66 -6.64 3.79
N GLU A 75 16.08 -5.47 3.52
CA GLU A 75 16.33 -4.24 4.27
C GLU A 75 15.22 -3.97 5.28
N GLU A 76 15.58 -3.67 6.53
CA GLU A 76 14.59 -3.35 7.58
C GLU A 76 13.80 -2.08 7.21
N VAL A 77 12.48 -2.22 7.23
CA VAL A 77 11.55 -1.11 7.02
C VAL A 77 11.49 -0.27 8.31
N HIS A 78 12.15 0.89 8.28
CA HIS A 78 12.08 1.87 9.35
C HIS A 78 10.68 2.52 9.40
N GLY A 79 9.81 1.95 10.21
CA GLY A 79 8.43 2.38 10.41
C GLY A 79 8.08 2.73 11.86
N LYS A 80 6.85 3.19 12.06
CA LYS A 80 6.28 3.38 13.39
C LYS A 80 5.99 2.02 14.01
N ARG A 81 6.66 1.70 15.13
CA ARG A 81 6.33 0.57 16.00
C ARG A 81 5.13 0.90 16.91
N SER A 82 4.24 -0.06 17.02
CA SER A 82 3.12 -0.13 17.97
C SER A 82 3.21 -1.46 18.72
N PRO A 83 2.46 -1.66 19.82
CA PRO A 83 2.65 -2.81 20.72
C PRO A 83 2.58 -4.21 20.10
N ARG A 84 2.03 -4.36 18.89
CA ARG A 84 1.99 -5.64 18.15
C ARG A 84 2.30 -5.49 16.66
N SER A 85 2.81 -4.34 16.22
CA SER A 85 2.96 -4.11 14.78
C SER A 85 4.03 -3.10 14.43
N VAL A 86 4.62 -3.27 13.24
CA VAL A 86 5.45 -2.27 12.56
C VAL A 86 4.66 -1.72 11.38
N SER A 87 4.67 -0.40 11.18
CA SER A 87 3.96 0.21 10.06
C SER A 87 4.78 1.28 9.37
N GLN A 88 4.82 1.25 8.04
CA GLN A 88 5.44 2.28 7.21
C GLN A 88 4.34 3.13 6.57
N HIS A 89 4.41 4.44 6.76
CA HIS A 89 3.54 5.37 6.08
C HIS A 89 4.32 6.00 4.94
N ILE A 90 3.88 5.74 3.71
CA ILE A 90 4.53 6.23 2.50
C ILE A 90 3.67 7.36 1.95
N PHE A 91 4.22 8.57 1.96
CA PHE A 91 3.63 9.72 1.28
C PHE A 91 4.15 9.74 -0.16
N ASN A 92 3.26 9.88 -1.13
CA ASN A 92 3.61 9.94 -2.55
C ASN A 92 4.40 8.70 -3.02
N PHE A 93 3.70 7.56 -3.10
CA PHE A 93 4.28 6.28 -3.50
C PHE A 93 4.97 6.37 -4.87
N ASP A 94 6.21 5.89 -4.92
CA ASP A 94 7.09 5.91 -6.09
C ASP A 94 7.60 4.49 -6.35
N ASP A 95 7.53 4.03 -7.60
CA ASP A 95 7.85 2.63 -7.94
C ASP A 95 9.30 2.29 -7.65
N ALA A 96 10.22 3.14 -8.10
CA ALA A 96 11.66 2.91 -7.97
C ALA A 96 12.10 2.85 -6.50
N THR A 97 11.43 3.63 -5.65
CA THR A 97 11.82 3.78 -4.25
C THR A 97 11.00 2.91 -3.30
N HIS A 98 9.80 2.46 -3.66
CA HIS A 98 8.87 1.81 -2.71
C HIS A 98 8.29 0.48 -3.19
N SER A 99 8.32 0.17 -4.48
CA SER A 99 7.92 -1.16 -4.94
C SER A 99 8.94 -2.21 -4.49
N GLY A 100 8.50 -3.46 -4.42
CA GLY A 100 9.38 -4.57 -4.03
C GLY A 100 8.66 -5.70 -3.32
N LEU A 101 9.45 -6.68 -2.87
CA LEU A 101 8.99 -7.76 -2.01
C LEU A 101 9.12 -7.33 -0.55
N TYR A 102 7.97 -7.19 0.10
CA TYR A 102 7.87 -6.95 1.54
C TYR A 102 7.62 -8.27 2.27
N GLU A 103 8.37 -8.47 3.34
CA GLU A 103 8.29 -9.67 4.17
C GLU A 103 8.12 -9.28 5.63
N CYS A 104 7.18 -9.95 6.28
CA CYS A 104 6.93 -9.84 7.71
C CYS A 104 7.28 -11.20 8.30
N PHE A 105 8.16 -11.22 9.30
CA PHE A 105 8.49 -12.45 10.01
C PHE A 105 8.66 -12.21 11.49
N ALA A 106 8.36 -13.25 12.27
CA ALA A 106 8.48 -13.30 13.71
C ALA A 106 8.51 -14.76 14.14
N ARG A 107 8.82 -15.00 15.41
CA ARG A 107 8.78 -16.32 16.01
C ARG A 107 7.62 -16.46 16.98
N THR A 108 7.20 -17.69 17.25
CA THR A 108 6.36 -18.02 18.40
C THR A 108 7.22 -18.13 19.65
N SER A 109 6.59 -18.23 20.82
CA SER A 109 7.30 -18.50 22.09
C SER A 109 8.12 -19.79 22.07
N ASP A 110 7.73 -20.73 21.22
CA ASP A 110 8.37 -22.04 21.10
C ASP A 110 9.52 -22.04 20.07
N GLY A 111 9.77 -20.89 19.44
CA GLY A 111 10.86 -20.68 18.48
C GLY A 111 10.50 -21.00 17.03
N GLU A 112 9.26 -21.36 16.72
CA GLU A 112 8.79 -21.58 15.35
C GLU A 112 8.69 -20.25 14.60
N GLU A 113 9.27 -20.17 13.41
CA GLU A 113 9.30 -18.95 12.61
C GLU A 113 8.09 -18.86 11.69
N HIS A 114 7.36 -17.75 11.75
CA HIS A 114 6.23 -17.45 10.88
C HIS A 114 6.60 -16.31 9.93
N SER A 115 6.30 -16.49 8.63
CA SER A 115 6.57 -15.50 7.60
C SER A 115 5.39 -15.30 6.65
N ARG A 116 5.17 -14.05 6.24
CA ARG A 116 4.18 -13.67 5.22
C ARG A 116 4.80 -12.65 4.28
N LYS A 117 4.40 -12.70 3.00
CA LYS A 117 4.98 -11.88 1.94
C LYS A 117 3.90 -11.12 1.18
N MET A 118 4.21 -9.87 0.82
CA MET A 118 3.46 -9.14 -0.20
C MET A 118 4.41 -8.57 -1.26
N ARG A 119 4.00 -8.62 -2.51
CA ARG A 119 4.68 -7.92 -3.60
C ARG A 119 3.90 -6.65 -3.90
N VAL A 120 4.53 -5.51 -3.65
CA VAL A 120 3.94 -4.19 -3.89
C VAL A 120 4.47 -3.67 -5.22
N SER A 121 3.58 -3.24 -6.11
CA SER A 121 3.94 -2.66 -7.40
C SER A 121 3.06 -1.46 -7.73
N THR A 122 3.55 -0.56 -8.58
CA THR A 122 2.70 0.52 -9.10
C THR A 122 1.73 0.06 -10.18
N LYS A 123 0.58 0.72 -10.25
CA LYS A 123 -0.24 0.82 -11.46
C LYS A 123 -0.02 2.20 -12.05
N MET A 124 0.48 2.22 -13.28
CA MET A 124 0.60 3.44 -14.06
C MET A 124 -0.77 4.14 -14.12
N ARG A 125 -0.83 5.40 -13.67
CA ARG A 125 -2.10 6.16 -13.64
C ARG A 125 -2.70 6.16 -15.04
N SER A 126 -4.00 5.92 -15.15
CA SER A 126 -4.63 5.72 -16.47
C SER A 126 -4.32 6.90 -17.41
N TRP A 127 -4.36 8.14 -16.91
CA TRP A 127 -4.01 9.34 -17.68
C TRP A 127 -2.57 9.34 -18.24
N LEU A 128 -1.58 8.84 -17.49
CA LEU A 128 -0.20 8.73 -17.97
C LEU A 128 -0.09 7.68 -19.08
N ARG A 129 -0.79 6.54 -18.97
CA ARG A 129 -0.90 5.57 -20.08
C ARG A 129 -1.50 6.21 -21.32
N TRP A 130 -2.58 6.99 -21.18
CA TRP A 130 -3.19 7.70 -22.31
C TRP A 130 -2.26 8.77 -22.91
N ALA A 131 -1.51 9.51 -22.08
CA ALA A 131 -0.56 10.51 -22.54
C ALA A 131 0.64 9.87 -23.27
N ALA A 132 1.21 8.80 -22.73
CA ALA A 132 2.31 8.05 -23.35
C ALA A 132 1.87 7.40 -24.67
N LEU A 133 0.67 6.80 -24.73
CA LEU A 133 0.10 6.27 -25.97
C LEU A 133 -0.10 7.36 -27.02
N ARG A 134 -0.53 8.57 -26.63
CA ARG A 134 -0.63 9.72 -27.55
C ARG A 134 0.73 10.23 -28.03
N ALA A 135 1.76 10.20 -27.18
CA ALA A 135 3.12 10.58 -27.54
C ALA A 135 3.72 9.60 -28.56
N LEU A 136 3.64 8.29 -28.27
CA LEU A 136 4.07 7.23 -29.18
C LEU A 136 3.33 7.27 -30.53
N ALA A 137 2.02 7.55 -30.52
CA ALA A 137 1.24 7.70 -31.74
C ALA A 137 1.61 8.95 -32.57
N ARG A 138 2.19 9.99 -31.95
CA ARG A 138 2.69 11.18 -32.65
C ARG A 138 4.06 10.95 -33.29
N GLU A 139 4.91 10.14 -32.67
CA GLU A 139 6.25 9.83 -33.18
C GLU A 139 6.22 8.89 -34.39
N GLY A 140 5.15 8.09 -34.56
CA GLY A 140 4.95 7.23 -35.74
C GLY A 140 4.31 7.90 -36.97
N LEU A 141 4.16 9.24 -37.00
CA LEU A 141 3.57 9.98 -38.13
C LEU A 141 4.58 10.90 -38.85
N HIS A 142 5.87 10.75 -38.56
CA HIS A 142 6.99 11.43 -39.21
C HIS A 142 7.92 10.40 -39.88
N GLU A 143 7.38 9.65 -40.85
CA GLU A 143 8.15 9.01 -41.93
C GLU A 143 7.68 9.54 -43.29
#